data_AF-A0A963LBN5-F1
#
_entry.id   AF-A0A963LBN5-F1
#
_cell.length_a   1.000
_cell.length_b   1.000
_cell.length_c   1.000
_cell.angle_alpha   90.00
_cell.angle_beta   90.00
_cell.angle_gamma   90.00
#
_symmetry.space_group_name_H-M   'P 1'
#
loop_
_entity.id
_entity.type
_entity.pdbx_description
1 polymer ?
#
loop_
_entity_poly.entity_id
_entity_poly.type
_entity_poly.pdbx_seq_one_letter_code
_entity_poly.pdbx_strand_id
1 'polypeptide(L)'
;TDSLRRGFSMTMMQGLAKLKDTPWDKLTEWDRTHLARKGIDEADWGVINQAQITQHNGRDFLTPEAIAASGDPRAEQVISKVLGFITDESEYAVVNPDLTTRAASTWGGQQAGTGTGELARLTMQFKSFPIAMLTRHWRRMLEGTKGLEGAPLMANPAAYGFALAVTSLGLGAMAFQAKQMINGKDPVDMGTAKFWSRAFAQGGGAGFIGDILLSDTTSDRSSLDTLSRMAMGPTYGAVADVFDLTKGNVDEYIAGKDTHAGAEAARFVKSNTPYVNLWYAKAVIDHSFTHALQENLSPGYLSRMQQRARKEYGQNYWWRPGASFDEMRAPDMGAAIGQ
;
A
#
# COMPACT_ATOMS: atom_id res chain seq x y z
N THR A 1 -3.85 5.73 -16.90
CA THR A 1 -3.20 4.40 -16.93
C THR A 1 -2.56 4.13 -18.29
N ASP A 2 -3.24 4.40 -19.41
CA ASP A 2 -2.67 4.14 -20.75
C ASP A 2 -1.47 5.01 -21.13
N SER A 3 -1.45 6.29 -20.73
CA SER A 3 -0.28 7.16 -20.96
C SER A 3 0.98 6.65 -20.25
N LEU A 4 0.84 6.13 -19.03
CA LEU A 4 1.94 5.54 -18.27
C LEU A 4 2.44 4.24 -18.90
N ARG A 5 1.53 3.38 -19.38
CA ARG A 5 1.89 2.15 -20.11
C ARG A 5 2.65 2.49 -21.38
N ARG A 6 2.13 3.41 -22.19
CA ARG A 6 2.80 3.87 -23.42
C ARG A 6 4.18 4.48 -23.13
N GLY A 7 4.31 5.30 -22.08
CA GLY A 7 5.58 5.86 -21.64
C GLY A 7 6.60 4.78 -21.24
N PHE A 8 6.15 3.78 -20.49
CA PHE A 8 6.98 2.65 -20.10
C PHE A 8 7.41 1.80 -21.31
N SER A 9 6.48 1.43 -22.18
CA SER A 9 6.78 0.68 -23.41
C SER A 9 7.79 1.40 -24.29
N MET A 10 7.69 2.72 -24.42
CA MET A 10 8.68 3.55 -25.12
C MET A 10 10.07 3.50 -24.47
N THR A 11 10.13 3.45 -23.15
CA THR A 11 11.41 3.34 -22.42
C THR A 11 12.05 1.96 -22.62
N MET A 12 11.25 0.89 -22.61
CA MET A 12 11.73 -0.46 -22.91
C MET A 12 12.22 -0.60 -24.35
N MET A 13 11.49 -0.04 -25.33
CA MET A 13 11.92 -0.01 -26.73
C MET A 13 13.25 0.75 -26.91
N GLN A 14 13.47 1.82 -26.15
CA GLN A 14 14.78 2.52 -26.12
C GLN A 14 15.88 1.66 -25.48
N GLY A 15 15.55 0.94 -24.40
CA GLY A 15 16.48 0.01 -23.74
C GLY A 15 16.95 -1.10 -24.68
N LEU A 16 16.00 -1.73 -25.38
CA LEU A 16 16.29 -2.76 -26.38
C LEU A 16 17.07 -2.21 -27.57
N ALA A 17 16.77 -0.99 -28.02
CA ALA A 17 17.52 -0.33 -29.09
C ALA A 17 19.00 -0.17 -28.74
N LYS A 18 19.32 0.15 -27.48
CA LYS A 18 20.72 0.27 -27.02
C LYS A 18 21.46 -1.07 -26.96
N LEU A 19 20.72 -2.16 -26.73
CA LEU A 19 21.31 -3.49 -26.60
C LEU A 19 21.43 -4.22 -27.95
N LYS A 20 20.67 -3.83 -28.98
CA LYS A 20 20.56 -4.59 -30.24
C LYS A 20 21.90 -4.82 -30.96
N ASP A 21 22.89 -3.96 -30.78
CA ASP A 21 24.19 -4.13 -31.47
C ASP A 21 25.12 -5.06 -30.68
N THR A 22 24.68 -5.54 -29.52
CA THR A 22 25.41 -6.46 -28.67
C THR A 22 25.08 -7.91 -29.06
N PRO A 23 26.07 -8.73 -29.43
CA PRO A 23 25.90 -10.17 -29.63
C PRO A 23 25.38 -10.86 -28.36
N TRP A 24 24.64 -11.96 -28.52
CA TRP A 24 23.99 -12.66 -27.40
C TRP A 24 24.97 -13.11 -26.30
N ASP A 25 26.15 -13.61 -26.69
CA ASP A 25 27.22 -14.02 -25.78
C ASP A 25 27.80 -12.84 -24.99
N LYS A 26 27.72 -11.62 -25.53
CA LYS A 26 28.20 -10.38 -24.91
C LYS A 26 27.15 -9.66 -24.05
N LEU A 27 25.88 -10.06 -24.12
CA LEU A 27 24.88 -9.58 -23.19
C LEU A 27 25.26 -9.98 -21.75
N THR A 28 24.85 -9.16 -20.78
CA THR A 28 25.01 -9.53 -19.38
C THR A 28 24.18 -10.78 -19.07
N GLU A 29 24.58 -11.55 -18.05
CA GLU A 29 23.81 -12.70 -17.60
C GLU A 29 22.39 -12.30 -17.18
N TRP A 30 22.27 -11.11 -16.60
CA TRP A 30 21.00 -10.46 -16.27
C TRP A 30 20.09 -10.27 -17.49
N ASP A 31 20.61 -9.66 -18.57
CA ASP A 31 19.84 -9.36 -19.77
C ASP A 31 19.38 -10.65 -20.48
N ARG A 32 20.29 -11.61 -20.65
CA ARG A 32 19.96 -12.92 -21.21
C ARG A 32 18.87 -13.63 -20.42
N THR A 33 18.98 -13.62 -19.08
CA THR A 33 17.99 -14.28 -18.22
C THR A 33 16.62 -13.61 -18.32
N HIS A 34 16.57 -12.28 -18.44
CA HIS A 34 15.30 -11.55 -18.60
C HIS A 34 14.63 -11.84 -19.94
N LEU A 35 15.40 -11.82 -21.02
CA LEU A 35 14.92 -12.15 -22.37
C LEU A 35 14.45 -13.62 -22.44
N ALA A 36 15.25 -14.55 -21.91
CA ALA A 36 14.95 -15.99 -21.92
C ALA A 36 13.72 -16.36 -21.10
N ARG A 37 13.46 -15.68 -19.96
CA ARG A 37 12.22 -15.87 -19.17
C ARG A 37 10.95 -15.60 -19.98
N LYS A 38 11.05 -14.82 -21.05
CA LYS A 38 9.93 -14.50 -21.97
C LYS A 38 10.04 -15.23 -23.30
N GLY A 39 10.89 -16.25 -23.37
CA GLY A 39 11.04 -17.12 -24.53
C GLY A 39 11.79 -16.48 -25.69
N ILE A 40 12.50 -15.37 -25.48
CA ILE A 40 13.45 -14.80 -26.46
C ILE A 40 14.77 -15.55 -26.29
N ASP A 41 15.13 -16.33 -27.30
CA ASP A 41 16.39 -17.08 -27.36
C ASP A 41 17.46 -16.39 -28.21
N GLU A 42 18.65 -16.99 -28.30
CA GLU A 42 19.76 -16.46 -29.10
C GLU A 42 19.40 -16.28 -30.57
N ALA A 43 18.57 -17.17 -31.13
CA ALA A 43 18.17 -17.08 -32.53
C ALA A 43 17.16 -15.95 -32.75
N ASP A 44 16.22 -15.75 -31.83
CA ASP A 44 15.34 -14.58 -31.84
C ASP A 44 16.13 -13.27 -31.69
N TRP A 45 17.15 -13.26 -30.82
CA TRP A 45 18.04 -12.10 -30.66
C TRP A 45 18.84 -11.80 -31.93
N GLY A 46 19.24 -12.82 -32.67
CA GLY A 46 19.86 -12.67 -33.99
C GLY A 46 18.99 -11.87 -34.97
N VAL A 47 17.68 -12.08 -34.96
CA VAL A 47 16.72 -11.29 -35.76
C VAL A 47 16.63 -9.84 -35.26
N ILE A 48 16.61 -9.65 -33.94
CA ILE A 48 16.60 -8.31 -33.32
C ILE A 48 17.87 -7.52 -33.69
N ASN A 49 19.03 -8.16 -33.71
CA ASN A 49 20.29 -7.51 -34.07
C ASN A 49 20.30 -6.97 -35.51
N GLN A 50 19.59 -7.64 -36.42
CA GLN A 50 19.43 -7.23 -37.83
C GLN A 50 18.43 -6.09 -38.01
N ALA A 51 17.58 -5.81 -37.02
CA ALA A 51 16.57 -4.75 -37.10
C ALA A 51 17.22 -3.36 -37.24
N GLN A 52 16.69 -2.54 -38.14
CA GLN A 52 17.12 -1.15 -38.30
C GLN A 52 16.34 -0.24 -37.36
N ILE A 53 17.03 0.41 -36.43
CA ILE A 53 16.41 1.26 -35.40
C ILE A 53 15.59 2.39 -36.05
N THR A 54 14.40 2.61 -35.49
CA THR A 54 13.56 3.75 -35.86
C THR A 54 13.91 4.94 -34.96
N GLN A 55 14.28 6.06 -35.58
CA GLN A 55 14.51 7.33 -34.89
C GLN A 55 13.20 8.12 -34.75
N HIS A 56 12.86 8.51 -33.52
CA HIS A 56 11.71 9.38 -33.26
C HIS A 56 12.07 10.43 -32.22
N ASN A 57 11.88 11.72 -32.56
CA ASN A 57 12.23 12.86 -31.70
C ASN A 57 13.68 12.81 -31.16
N GLY A 58 14.64 12.41 -32.00
CA GLY A 58 16.06 12.31 -31.65
C GLY A 58 16.40 11.17 -30.68
N ARG A 59 15.53 10.17 -30.55
CA ARG A 59 15.77 8.96 -29.76
C ARG A 59 15.60 7.72 -30.60
N ASP A 60 16.41 6.72 -30.28
CA ASP A 60 16.44 5.41 -30.90
C ASP A 60 15.40 4.46 -30.30
N PHE A 61 14.61 3.82 -31.14
CA PHE A 61 13.62 2.82 -30.74
C PHE A 61 13.74 1.54 -31.57
N LEU A 62 13.71 0.40 -30.87
CA LEU A 62 13.44 -0.89 -31.50
C LEU A 62 11.92 -1.03 -31.63
N THR A 63 11.40 -0.86 -32.83
CA THR A 63 9.95 -0.94 -33.10
C THR A 63 9.58 -2.26 -33.79
N PRO A 64 8.31 -2.70 -33.73
CA PRO A 64 7.85 -3.87 -34.47
C PRO A 64 8.15 -3.77 -35.97
N GLU A 65 8.01 -2.58 -36.55
CA GLU A 65 8.28 -2.32 -37.97
C GLU A 65 9.77 -2.49 -38.29
N ALA A 66 10.66 -2.09 -37.37
CA ALA A 66 12.11 -2.29 -37.50
C ALA A 66 12.48 -3.77 -37.54
N ILE A 67 11.82 -4.59 -36.70
CA ILE A 67 12.03 -6.04 -36.67
C ILE A 67 11.43 -6.69 -37.92
N ALA A 68 10.24 -6.25 -38.37
CA ALA A 68 9.63 -6.74 -39.61
C ALA A 68 10.49 -6.45 -40.84
N ALA A 69 11.14 -5.28 -40.86
CA ALA A 69 12.04 -4.87 -41.95
C ALA A 69 13.36 -5.66 -42.02
N SER A 70 13.67 -6.52 -41.05
CA SER A 70 14.83 -7.43 -41.10
C SER A 70 14.76 -8.42 -42.27
N GLY A 71 13.56 -8.75 -42.74
CA GLY A 71 13.34 -9.74 -43.79
C GLY A 71 13.48 -11.20 -43.33
N ASP A 72 13.68 -11.44 -42.03
CA ASP A 72 13.77 -12.80 -41.49
C ASP A 72 12.37 -13.47 -41.44
N PRO A 73 12.22 -14.73 -41.88
CA PRO A 73 10.96 -15.47 -41.80
C PRO A 73 10.36 -15.57 -40.38
N ARG A 74 11.17 -15.45 -39.34
CA ARG A 74 10.78 -15.49 -37.93
C ARG A 74 10.35 -14.13 -37.37
N ALA A 75 10.45 -13.04 -38.15
CA ALA A 75 10.23 -11.69 -37.65
C ALA A 75 8.88 -11.51 -36.95
N GLU A 76 7.78 -12.06 -37.47
CA GLU A 76 6.45 -11.97 -36.82
C GLU A 76 6.40 -12.65 -35.45
N GLN A 77 7.07 -13.79 -35.31
CA GLN A 77 7.16 -14.53 -34.05
C GLN A 77 8.01 -13.74 -33.04
N VAL A 78 9.13 -13.17 -33.49
CA VAL A 78 10.02 -12.35 -32.66
C VAL A 78 9.31 -11.07 -32.20
N ILE A 79 8.58 -10.40 -33.08
CA ILE A 79 7.74 -9.24 -32.74
C ILE A 79 6.74 -9.60 -31.65
N SER A 80 6.05 -10.74 -31.79
CA SER A 80 5.07 -11.19 -30.80
C SER A 80 5.73 -11.42 -29.43
N LYS A 81 6.91 -12.04 -29.38
CA LYS A 81 7.68 -12.25 -28.14
C LYS A 81 8.15 -10.92 -27.53
N VAL A 82 8.67 -10.00 -28.34
CA VAL A 82 9.14 -8.68 -27.89
C VAL A 82 7.98 -7.83 -27.35
N LEU A 83 6.84 -7.79 -28.06
CA LEU A 83 5.64 -7.10 -27.59
C LEU A 83 5.08 -7.73 -26.32
N GLY A 84 5.09 -9.07 -26.22
CA GLY A 84 4.74 -9.79 -24.99
C GLY A 84 5.65 -9.40 -23.83
N PHE A 85 6.97 -9.37 -24.04
CA PHE A 85 7.94 -8.94 -23.05
C PHE A 85 7.70 -7.50 -22.58
N ILE A 86 7.53 -6.56 -23.51
CA ILE A 86 7.28 -5.14 -23.18
C ILE A 86 5.95 -4.97 -22.44
N THR A 87 4.90 -5.68 -22.87
CA THR A 87 3.57 -5.60 -22.27
C THR A 87 3.60 -6.14 -20.84
N ASP A 88 4.16 -7.32 -20.64
CA ASP A 88 4.32 -7.93 -19.32
C ASP A 88 5.11 -7.02 -18.39
N GLU A 89 6.25 -6.48 -18.84
CA GLU A 89 7.07 -5.59 -18.02
C GLU A 89 6.33 -4.28 -17.69
N SER A 90 5.52 -3.76 -18.62
CA SER A 90 4.65 -2.60 -18.37
C SER A 90 3.56 -2.89 -17.35
N GLU A 91 3.07 -4.14 -17.32
CA GLU A 91 2.12 -4.65 -16.33
C GLU A 91 2.76 -4.91 -14.98
N TYR A 92 4.10 -4.91 -14.86
CA TYR A 92 4.80 -4.79 -13.58
C TYR A 92 5.01 -3.33 -13.18
N ALA A 93 5.30 -2.43 -14.12
CA ALA A 93 5.55 -1.03 -13.82
C ALA A 93 4.30 -0.20 -13.46
N VAL A 94 3.15 -0.49 -14.07
CA VAL A 94 1.89 0.27 -13.85
C VAL A 94 0.89 -0.55 -13.05
N VAL A 95 0.72 -0.21 -11.76
CA VAL A 95 -0.06 -0.99 -10.77
C VAL A 95 -1.55 -1.12 -11.14
N ASN A 96 -1.86 -2.11 -11.98
CA ASN A 96 -3.21 -2.58 -12.26
C ASN A 96 -3.48 -3.89 -11.51
N PRO A 97 -4.75 -4.17 -11.14
CA PRO A 97 -5.15 -5.47 -10.63
C PRO A 97 -4.92 -6.53 -11.71
N ASP A 98 -3.89 -7.35 -11.52
CA ASP A 98 -3.58 -8.49 -12.37
C ASP A 98 -4.55 -9.66 -12.10
N LEU A 99 -4.47 -10.73 -12.90
CA LEU A 99 -5.30 -11.93 -12.71
C LEU A 99 -5.16 -12.51 -11.30
N THR A 100 -3.96 -12.45 -10.71
CA THR A 100 -3.67 -12.89 -9.35
C THR A 100 -4.43 -12.05 -8.31
N THR A 101 -4.43 -10.73 -8.46
CA THR A 101 -5.20 -9.80 -7.62
C THR A 101 -6.70 -10.05 -7.80
N ARG A 102 -7.15 -10.31 -9.03
CA ARG A 102 -8.56 -10.61 -9.31
C ARG A 102 -8.99 -11.91 -8.65
N ALA A 103 -8.18 -12.96 -8.73
CA ALA A 103 -8.42 -14.24 -8.06
C ALA A 103 -8.43 -14.06 -6.53
N ALA A 104 -7.47 -13.33 -5.95
CA ALA A 104 -7.43 -13.05 -4.52
C ALA A 104 -8.65 -12.22 -4.05
N SER A 105 -9.04 -11.20 -4.80
CA SER A 105 -10.20 -10.34 -4.50
C SER A 105 -11.54 -11.06 -4.60
N THR A 106 -11.56 -12.26 -5.20
CA THR A 106 -12.76 -13.08 -5.40
C THR A 106 -12.66 -14.42 -4.65
N TRP A 107 -11.73 -14.54 -3.69
CA TRP A 107 -11.50 -15.77 -2.91
C TRP A 107 -11.31 -17.01 -3.79
N GLY A 108 -10.45 -16.90 -4.79
CA GLY A 108 -10.13 -17.98 -5.72
C GLY A 108 -11.05 -18.05 -6.94
N GLY A 109 -11.67 -16.93 -7.34
CA GLY A 109 -12.51 -16.90 -8.55
C GLY A 109 -13.97 -17.26 -8.32
N GLN A 110 -14.49 -17.08 -7.09
CA GLN A 110 -15.90 -17.32 -6.78
C GLN A 110 -16.83 -16.58 -7.76
N GLN A 111 -17.84 -17.29 -8.26
CA GLN A 111 -18.73 -16.79 -9.30
C GLN A 111 -19.52 -15.58 -8.80
N ALA A 112 -19.59 -14.53 -9.63
CA ALA A 112 -20.44 -13.37 -9.35
C ALA A 112 -21.91 -13.79 -9.31
N GLY A 113 -22.69 -13.18 -8.41
CA GLY A 113 -24.08 -13.53 -8.15
C GLY A 113 -24.29 -14.68 -7.16
N THR A 114 -23.22 -15.32 -6.65
CA THR A 114 -23.32 -16.26 -5.52
C THR A 114 -23.16 -15.51 -4.20
N GLY A 115 -23.82 -15.97 -3.13
CA GLY A 115 -23.72 -15.31 -1.81
C GLY A 115 -22.28 -15.19 -1.31
N THR A 116 -21.45 -16.21 -1.53
CA THR A 116 -20.02 -16.21 -1.19
C THR A 116 -19.20 -15.32 -2.12
N GLY A 117 -19.48 -15.31 -3.43
CA GLY A 117 -18.79 -14.47 -4.41
C GLY A 117 -19.08 -12.98 -4.23
N GLU A 118 -20.31 -12.60 -3.90
CA GLU A 118 -20.68 -11.22 -3.60
C GLU A 118 -20.08 -10.77 -2.26
N LEU A 119 -20.11 -11.62 -1.23
CA LEU A 119 -19.45 -11.31 0.05
C LEU A 119 -17.94 -11.11 -0.10
N ALA A 120 -17.28 -11.93 -0.92
CA ALA A 120 -15.86 -11.78 -1.21
C ALA A 120 -15.57 -10.42 -1.85
N ARG A 121 -16.34 -10.04 -2.88
CA ARG A 121 -16.19 -8.77 -3.60
C ARG A 121 -16.47 -7.56 -2.69
N LEU A 122 -17.54 -7.61 -1.89
CA LEU A 122 -17.88 -6.57 -0.91
C LEU A 122 -16.77 -6.39 0.12
N THR A 123 -16.18 -7.49 0.60
CA THR A 123 -15.09 -7.46 1.57
C THR A 123 -13.79 -6.93 0.94
N MET A 124 -13.52 -7.30 -0.32
CA MET A 124 -12.28 -7.00 -1.02
C MET A 124 -12.29 -5.71 -1.84
N GLN A 125 -13.44 -5.03 -1.99
CA GLN A 125 -13.59 -3.85 -2.85
C GLN A 125 -12.60 -2.72 -2.52
N PHE A 126 -12.27 -2.55 -1.22
CA PHE A 126 -11.30 -1.55 -0.75
C PHE A 126 -9.90 -2.13 -0.50
N LYS A 127 -9.68 -3.42 -0.79
CA LYS A 127 -8.43 -4.14 -0.53
C LYS A 127 -7.68 -4.51 -1.81
N SER A 128 -8.30 -4.37 -2.98
CA SER A 128 -7.70 -4.69 -4.27
C SER A 128 -6.38 -3.96 -4.51
N PHE A 129 -6.32 -2.66 -4.23
CA PHE A 129 -5.10 -1.85 -4.40
C PHE A 129 -3.94 -2.27 -3.48
N PRO A 130 -4.10 -2.35 -2.13
CA PRO A 130 -3.02 -2.81 -1.28
C PRO A 130 -2.62 -4.27 -1.56
N ILE A 131 -3.56 -5.14 -1.95
CA ILE A 131 -3.23 -6.50 -2.39
C ILE A 131 -2.37 -6.47 -3.65
N ALA A 132 -2.74 -5.68 -4.67
CA ALA A 132 -1.96 -5.54 -5.91
C ALA A 132 -0.54 -5.00 -5.66
N MET A 133 -0.39 -4.07 -4.72
CA MET A 133 0.91 -3.55 -4.29
C MET A 133 1.74 -4.66 -3.62
N LEU A 134 1.14 -5.40 -2.67
CA LEU A 134 1.82 -6.49 -1.97
C LEU A 134 2.23 -7.61 -2.93
N THR A 135 1.33 -8.10 -3.78
CA THR A 135 1.61 -9.21 -4.70
C THR A 135 2.73 -8.86 -5.67
N ARG A 136 2.80 -7.62 -6.18
CA ARG A 136 3.90 -7.16 -7.03
C ARG A 136 5.25 -7.15 -6.33
N HIS A 137 5.32 -6.53 -5.17
CA HIS A 137 6.56 -6.42 -4.43
C HIS A 137 7.03 -7.80 -3.93
N TRP A 138 6.08 -8.64 -3.53
CA TRP A 138 6.33 -10.03 -3.14
C TRP A 138 6.84 -10.87 -4.30
N ARG A 139 6.18 -10.78 -5.46
CA ARG A 139 6.59 -11.46 -6.69
C ARG A 139 7.99 -11.02 -7.12
N ARG A 140 8.30 -9.73 -7.02
CA ARG A 140 9.65 -9.20 -7.28
C ARG A 140 10.70 -9.70 -6.28
N MET A 141 10.34 -9.91 -5.01
CA MET A 141 11.22 -10.54 -4.02
C MET A 141 11.41 -12.05 -4.29
N LEU A 142 10.35 -12.78 -4.64
CA LEU A 142 10.43 -14.22 -4.89
C LEU A 142 11.11 -14.57 -6.23
N GLU A 143 10.84 -13.80 -7.28
CA GLU A 143 11.38 -14.01 -8.65
C GLU A 143 12.72 -13.29 -8.88
N GLY A 144 13.16 -12.48 -7.92
CA GLY A 144 14.44 -11.76 -7.98
C GLY A 144 15.61 -12.74 -7.95
N THR A 145 16.47 -12.65 -8.97
CA THR A 145 17.61 -13.56 -9.13
C THR A 145 18.78 -13.13 -8.25
N LYS A 146 19.34 -14.07 -7.50
CA LYS A 146 20.50 -13.82 -6.64
C LYS A 146 21.79 -13.92 -7.45
N GLY A 147 22.59 -12.85 -7.47
CA GLY A 147 24.00 -12.91 -7.87
C GLY A 147 24.29 -13.04 -9.37
N LEU A 148 23.36 -12.65 -10.24
CA LEU A 148 23.65 -12.56 -11.68
C LEU A 148 24.65 -11.43 -11.96
N GLU A 149 25.62 -11.69 -12.81
CA GLU A 149 26.60 -10.69 -13.22
C GLU A 149 25.90 -9.54 -13.98
N GLY A 150 26.16 -8.30 -13.57
CA GLY A 150 25.55 -7.08 -14.13
C GLY A 150 24.19 -6.69 -13.53
N ALA A 151 23.63 -7.47 -12.60
CA ALA A 151 22.36 -7.13 -11.97
C ALA A 151 22.49 -5.91 -11.02
N PRO A 152 21.58 -4.92 -11.06
CA PRO A 152 21.59 -3.79 -10.12
C PRO A 152 21.33 -4.26 -8.68
N LEU A 153 21.81 -3.52 -7.66
CA LEU A 153 21.63 -3.87 -6.24
C LEU A 153 20.17 -4.16 -5.87
N MET A 154 19.24 -3.43 -6.47
CA MET A 154 17.79 -3.56 -6.27
C MET A 154 17.16 -4.76 -7.00
N ALA A 155 17.94 -5.55 -7.74
CA ALA A 155 17.55 -6.86 -8.27
C ALA A 155 17.72 -7.99 -7.26
N ASN A 156 18.55 -7.78 -6.22
CA ASN A 156 18.69 -8.74 -5.13
C ASN A 156 17.43 -8.72 -4.25
N PRO A 157 16.74 -9.86 -4.07
CA PRO A 157 15.55 -9.96 -3.21
C PRO A 157 15.71 -9.39 -1.81
N ALA A 158 16.84 -9.64 -1.17
CA ALA A 158 17.09 -9.23 0.21
C ALA A 158 17.31 -7.71 0.31
N ALA A 159 18.08 -7.14 -0.63
CA ALA A 159 18.30 -5.70 -0.68
C ALA A 159 17.00 -4.96 -1.02
N TYR A 160 16.21 -5.48 -1.97
CA TYR A 160 14.92 -4.92 -2.33
C TYR A 160 13.91 -5.00 -1.17
N GLY A 161 13.81 -6.16 -0.51
CA GLY A 161 12.95 -6.36 0.65
C GLY A 161 13.31 -5.46 1.82
N PHE A 162 14.61 -5.28 2.09
CA PHE A 162 15.08 -4.33 3.11
C PHE A 162 14.72 -2.89 2.76
N ALA A 163 15.00 -2.46 1.52
CA ALA A 163 14.66 -1.11 1.06
C ALA A 163 13.15 -0.84 1.15
N LEU A 164 12.33 -1.83 0.78
CA LEU A 164 10.88 -1.76 0.88
C LEU A 164 10.41 -1.67 2.33
N ALA A 165 10.98 -2.47 3.23
CA ALA A 165 10.64 -2.45 4.65
C ALA A 165 10.98 -1.10 5.29
N VAL A 166 12.17 -0.56 5.04
CA VAL A 166 12.60 0.76 5.53
C VAL A 166 11.72 1.87 4.98
N THR A 167 11.41 1.83 3.68
CA THR A 167 10.53 2.83 3.04
C THR A 167 9.12 2.77 3.61
N SER A 168 8.57 1.57 3.79
CA SER A 168 7.23 1.36 4.36
C SER A 168 7.16 1.83 5.81
N LEU A 169 8.21 1.56 6.59
CA LEU A 169 8.32 2.01 7.97
C LEU A 169 8.39 3.55 8.06
N GLY A 170 9.21 4.18 7.21
CA GLY A 170 9.33 5.64 7.13
C GLY A 170 8.02 6.32 6.72
N LEU A 171 7.36 5.81 5.67
CA LEU A 171 6.04 6.31 5.23
C LEU A 171 4.97 6.08 6.30
N GLY A 172 5.01 4.93 6.98
CA GLY A 172 4.13 4.63 8.10
C GLY A 172 4.31 5.60 9.27
N ALA A 173 5.56 5.95 9.61
CA ALA A 173 5.89 6.94 10.63
C ALA A 173 5.38 8.33 10.25
N MET A 174 5.62 8.78 9.02
CA MET A 174 5.12 10.07 8.53
C MET A 174 3.59 10.12 8.53
N ALA A 175 2.92 9.08 8.02
CA ALA A 175 1.47 8.99 8.01
C ALA A 175 0.88 8.98 9.43
N PHE A 176 1.52 8.27 10.37
CA PHE A 176 1.10 8.25 11.76
C PHE A 176 1.24 9.64 12.40
N GLN A 177 2.37 10.33 12.22
CA GLN A 177 2.54 11.69 12.74
C GLN A 177 1.57 12.70 12.13
N ALA A 178 1.41 12.68 10.81
CA ALA A 178 0.47 13.54 10.12
C ALA A 178 -0.96 13.36 10.65
N LYS A 179 -1.38 12.11 10.92
CA LYS A 179 -2.68 11.83 11.53
C LYS A 179 -2.80 12.39 12.96
N GLN A 180 -1.75 12.31 13.78
CA GLN A 180 -1.81 12.92 15.12
C GLN A 180 -2.01 14.43 15.01
N MET A 181 -1.24 15.09 14.15
CA MET A 181 -1.34 16.53 13.91
C MET A 181 -2.71 16.93 13.36
N ILE A 182 -3.24 16.25 12.35
CA ILE A 182 -4.59 16.52 11.80
C ILE A 182 -5.68 16.41 12.87
N ASN A 183 -5.49 15.55 13.88
CA ASN A 183 -6.43 15.40 15.00
C ASN A 183 -6.17 16.39 16.16
N GLY A 184 -5.44 17.49 15.94
CA GLY A 184 -5.19 18.52 16.94
C GLY A 184 -4.13 18.17 17.98
N LYS A 185 -3.45 17.01 17.84
CA LYS A 185 -2.48 16.48 18.81
C LYS A 185 -1.05 16.84 18.40
N ASP A 186 -0.18 17.02 19.37
CA ASP A 186 1.25 17.15 19.09
C ASP A 186 1.81 15.86 18.50
N PRO A 187 2.93 15.96 17.75
CA PRO A 187 3.74 14.82 17.36
C PRO A 187 4.05 13.89 18.54
N VAL A 188 4.01 12.59 18.25
CA VAL A 188 4.39 11.53 19.20
C VAL A 188 5.90 11.35 19.20
N ASP A 189 6.49 11.10 20.37
CA ASP A 189 7.91 10.80 20.52
C ASP A 189 8.32 9.54 19.71
N MET A 190 9.21 9.76 18.73
CA MET A 190 9.74 8.73 17.86
C MET A 190 10.85 7.88 18.52
N GLY A 191 11.35 8.27 19.69
CA GLY A 191 12.28 7.48 20.50
C GLY A 191 11.65 6.24 21.11
N THR A 192 10.31 6.14 21.12
CA THR A 192 9.59 5.04 21.75
C THR A 192 9.39 3.85 20.82
N ALA A 193 9.60 2.62 21.33
CA ALA A 193 9.26 1.40 20.58
C ALA A 193 7.76 1.31 20.22
N LYS A 194 6.91 1.96 21.03
CA LYS A 194 5.47 2.08 20.79
C LYS A 194 5.16 2.94 19.55
N PHE A 195 5.95 3.97 19.27
CA PHE A 195 5.82 4.73 18.03
C PHE A 195 6.12 3.86 16.82
N TRP A 196 7.25 3.16 16.82
CA TRP A 196 7.66 2.34 15.68
C TRP A 196 6.75 1.14 15.43
N SER A 197 6.18 0.53 16.47
CA SER A 197 5.17 -0.53 16.28
C SER A 197 3.89 -0.01 15.62
N ARG A 198 3.46 1.21 15.96
CA ARG A 198 2.31 1.87 15.32
C ARG A 198 2.65 2.32 13.89
N ALA A 199 3.83 2.88 13.66
CA ALA A 199 4.33 3.27 12.35
C ALA A 199 4.40 2.06 11.41
N PHE A 200 4.92 0.93 11.90
CA PHE A 200 4.98 -0.32 11.14
C PHE A 200 3.60 -0.84 10.75
N ALA A 201 2.64 -0.83 11.69
CA ALA A 201 1.24 -1.19 11.40
C ALA A 201 0.61 -0.23 10.39
N GLN A 202 0.89 1.08 10.50
CA GLN A 202 0.36 2.11 9.61
C GLN A 202 0.97 2.05 8.19
N GLY A 203 2.23 1.65 8.08
CA GLY A 203 2.97 1.50 6.82
C GLY A 203 2.65 0.22 6.03
N GLY A 204 1.77 -0.64 6.54
CA GLY A 204 1.42 -1.91 5.89
C GLY A 204 2.46 -3.01 6.08
N GLY A 205 3.44 -2.83 6.98
CA GLY A 205 4.54 -3.75 7.23
C GLY A 205 4.11 -5.13 7.73
N ALA A 206 2.97 -5.23 8.41
CA ALA A 206 2.52 -6.50 8.99
C ALA A 206 2.07 -7.55 7.97
N GLY A 207 1.84 -7.20 6.70
CA GLY A 207 1.66 -8.18 5.62
C GLY A 207 2.97 -8.86 5.19
N PHE A 208 4.12 -8.20 5.43
CA PHE A 208 5.45 -8.67 5.01
C PHE A 208 6.09 -9.65 5.99
N ILE A 209 5.62 -9.66 7.23
CA ILE A 209 6.30 -10.32 8.36
C ILE A 209 5.53 -11.54 8.88
N GLY A 210 4.40 -11.89 8.26
CA GLY A 210 3.77 -13.19 8.47
C GLY A 210 4.78 -14.33 8.29
N ASP A 211 5.52 -14.38 7.18
CA ASP A 211 6.49 -15.47 6.95
C ASP A 211 7.88 -15.24 7.59
N ILE A 212 8.27 -13.99 7.87
CA ILE A 212 9.63 -13.67 8.35
C ILE A 212 9.74 -13.68 9.89
N LEU A 213 8.66 -13.33 10.63
CA LEU A 213 8.66 -13.45 12.10
C LEU A 213 8.02 -14.76 12.60
N LEU A 214 7.22 -15.48 11.79
CA LEU A 214 6.67 -16.79 12.20
C LEU A 214 7.65 -17.95 12.02
N SER A 215 8.87 -17.72 11.54
CA SER A 215 9.90 -18.76 11.50
C SER A 215 10.58 -19.00 12.84
N ASP A 216 10.29 -18.22 13.90
CA ASP A 216 10.79 -18.57 15.23
C ASP A 216 10.04 -17.89 16.39
N THR A 217 9.82 -18.68 17.44
CA THR A 217 9.46 -18.32 18.84
C THR A 217 7.98 -18.19 19.25
N THR A 218 7.46 -19.32 19.74
CA THR A 218 6.86 -19.51 21.07
C THR A 218 6.73 -18.26 21.96
N SER A 219 5.52 -17.69 22.09
CA SER A 219 5.00 -17.08 23.34
C SER A 219 3.60 -16.46 23.17
N ASP A 220 2.58 -17.19 23.65
CA ASP A 220 1.38 -16.79 24.41
C ASP A 220 0.71 -15.40 24.31
N ARG A 221 0.82 -14.64 23.22
CA ARG A 221 -0.16 -13.59 22.91
C ARG A 221 -0.60 -13.63 21.46
N SER A 222 -1.90 -13.84 21.28
CA SER A 222 -2.63 -14.00 20.02
C SER A 222 -2.27 -12.94 18.97
N SER A 223 -1.23 -13.23 18.19
CA SER A 223 -0.86 -12.57 16.94
C SER A 223 -1.97 -12.70 15.88
N LEU A 224 -2.85 -13.71 16.03
CA LEU A 224 -4.04 -13.94 15.22
C LEU A 224 -5.11 -12.84 15.37
N ASP A 225 -5.25 -12.20 16.54
CA ASP A 225 -6.21 -11.10 16.74
C ASP A 225 -5.76 -9.81 16.03
N THR A 226 -4.46 -9.58 15.92
CA THR A 226 -3.92 -8.43 15.17
C THR A 226 -4.01 -8.66 13.66
N LEU A 227 -3.76 -9.89 13.21
CA LEU A 227 -3.83 -10.28 11.80
C LEU A 227 -5.29 -10.31 11.29
N SER A 228 -6.25 -10.74 12.10
CA SER A 228 -7.68 -10.72 11.77
C SER A 228 -8.24 -9.30 11.66
N ARG A 229 -7.86 -8.39 12.57
CA ARG A 229 -8.20 -6.95 12.56
C ARG A 229 -7.60 -6.21 11.36
N MET A 230 -6.48 -6.70 10.81
CA MET A 230 -5.83 -6.12 9.64
C MET A 230 -6.36 -6.71 8.32
N ALA A 231 -6.73 -7.99 8.34
CA ALA A 231 -7.32 -8.72 7.22
C ALA A 231 -8.75 -8.28 6.87
N MET A 232 -9.43 -7.52 7.73
CA MET A 232 -10.76 -6.94 7.51
C MET A 232 -10.63 -5.41 7.64
N GLY A 233 -10.22 -4.64 6.64
CA GLY A 233 -11.15 -3.96 5.72
C GLY A 233 -11.89 -2.77 6.37
N PRO A 234 -12.17 -1.65 5.67
CA PRO A 234 -13.06 -0.59 6.18
C PRO A 234 -14.44 -1.10 6.64
N THR A 235 -14.86 -2.27 6.13
CA THR A 235 -16.05 -3.00 6.54
C THR A 235 -16.01 -3.48 7.99
N TYR A 236 -14.84 -3.81 8.54
CA TYR A 236 -14.72 -4.15 9.97
C TYR A 236 -14.87 -2.92 10.85
N GLY A 237 -14.39 -1.75 10.43
CA GLY A 237 -14.63 -0.51 11.19
C GLY A 237 -16.12 -0.25 11.39
N ALA A 238 -16.91 -0.39 10.32
CA ALA A 238 -18.36 -0.26 10.39
C ALA A 238 -19.04 -1.37 11.23
N VAL A 239 -18.58 -2.63 11.11
CA VAL A 239 -19.13 -3.76 11.90
C VAL A 239 -18.75 -3.68 13.38
N ALA A 240 -17.52 -3.28 13.69
CA ALA A 240 -17.03 -3.05 15.05
C ALA A 240 -17.78 -1.88 15.68
N ASP A 241 -17.98 -0.77 14.95
CA ASP A 241 -18.75 0.36 15.45
C ASP A 241 -20.22 -0.05 15.75
N VAL A 242 -20.85 -0.89 14.92
CA VAL A 242 -22.21 -1.42 15.17
C VAL A 242 -22.23 -2.40 16.36
N PHE A 243 -21.17 -3.20 16.51
CA PHE A 243 -21.05 -4.15 17.60
C PHE A 243 -20.82 -3.47 18.94
N ASP A 244 -19.95 -2.45 19.00
CA ASP A 244 -19.73 -1.60 20.16
C ASP A 244 -21.04 -0.90 20.57
N LEU A 245 -21.78 -0.36 19.59
CA LEU A 245 -23.10 0.27 19.80
C LEU A 245 -24.12 -0.69 20.44
N THR A 246 -24.06 -1.97 20.10
CA THR A 246 -25.10 -2.94 20.49
C THR A 246 -24.68 -3.73 21.73
N LYS A 247 -23.56 -4.45 21.66
CA LYS A 247 -23.11 -5.34 22.73
C LYS A 247 -22.34 -4.59 23.81
N GLY A 248 -21.50 -3.61 23.44
CA GLY A 248 -20.76 -2.78 24.39
C GLY A 248 -21.69 -2.08 25.38
N ASN A 249 -22.75 -1.43 24.88
CA ASN A 249 -23.75 -0.78 25.72
C ASN A 249 -24.59 -1.77 26.56
N VAL A 250 -24.89 -2.96 26.05
CA VAL A 250 -25.61 -4.00 26.80
C VAL A 250 -24.75 -4.56 27.92
N ASP A 251 -23.47 -4.84 27.67
CA ASP A 251 -22.52 -5.30 28.68
C ASP A 251 -22.23 -4.22 29.73
N GLU A 252 -22.15 -2.93 29.34
CA GLU A 252 -22.03 -1.79 30.26
C GLU A 252 -23.29 -1.63 31.13
N TYR A 253 -24.48 -1.79 30.54
CA TYR A 253 -25.77 -1.76 31.25
C TYR A 253 -25.89 -2.92 32.25
N ILE A 254 -25.51 -4.14 31.85
CA ILE A 254 -25.50 -5.34 32.71
C ILE A 254 -24.45 -5.20 33.82
N ALA A 255 -23.32 -4.55 33.55
CA ALA A 255 -22.27 -4.26 34.54
C ALA A 255 -22.57 -3.05 35.45
N GLY A 256 -23.74 -2.40 35.30
CA GLY A 256 -24.14 -1.25 36.10
C GLY A 256 -23.34 0.03 35.85
N LYS A 257 -22.72 0.17 34.67
CA LYS A 257 -22.00 1.37 34.23
C LYS A 257 -22.92 2.26 33.41
N ASP A 258 -22.70 3.58 33.47
CA ASP A 258 -23.41 4.54 32.62
C ASP A 258 -23.16 4.20 31.14
N THR A 259 -24.25 3.95 30.40
CA THR A 259 -24.18 3.61 28.97
C THR A 259 -23.94 4.85 28.12
N HIS A 260 -23.06 4.73 27.13
CA HIS A 260 -22.68 5.84 26.25
C HIS A 260 -23.35 5.80 24.88
N ALA A 261 -24.45 5.05 24.76
CA ALA A 261 -25.13 4.72 23.51
C ALA A 261 -25.40 5.94 22.60
N GLY A 262 -25.80 7.09 23.18
CA GLY A 262 -26.03 8.30 22.41
C GLY A 262 -24.75 8.87 21.78
N ALA A 263 -23.66 8.96 22.55
CA ALA A 263 -22.37 9.45 22.05
C ALA A 263 -21.74 8.51 21.01
N GLU A 264 -21.93 7.20 21.18
CA GLU A 264 -21.49 6.19 20.23
C GLU A 264 -22.31 6.22 18.93
N ALA A 265 -23.63 6.38 19.02
CA ALA A 265 -24.52 6.55 17.86
C ALA A 265 -24.14 7.80 17.05
N ALA A 266 -23.92 8.92 17.74
CA ALA A 266 -23.48 10.16 17.11
C ALA A 266 -22.12 10.00 16.41
N ARG A 267 -21.18 9.28 17.03
CA ARG A 267 -19.89 8.95 16.39
C ARG A 267 -20.09 8.07 15.17
N PHE A 268 -20.92 7.04 15.25
CA PHE A 268 -21.21 6.14 14.13
C PHE A 268 -21.81 6.89 12.93
N VAL A 269 -22.83 7.74 13.16
CA VAL A 269 -23.44 8.55 12.11
C VAL A 269 -22.39 9.45 11.46
N LYS A 270 -21.61 10.18 12.26
CA LYS A 270 -20.52 11.01 11.75
C LYS A 270 -19.51 10.21 10.93
N SER A 271 -19.10 9.05 11.42
CA SER A 271 -18.12 8.18 10.76
C SER A 271 -18.56 7.73 9.36
N ASN A 272 -19.87 7.57 9.17
CA ASN A 272 -20.47 7.07 7.94
C ASN A 272 -21.12 8.18 7.07
N THR A 273 -21.19 9.43 7.55
CA THR A 273 -21.77 10.54 6.78
C THR A 273 -20.74 11.07 5.77
N PRO A 274 -21.04 11.02 4.46
CA PRO A 274 -20.16 11.60 3.45
C PRO A 274 -19.90 13.09 3.71
N TYR A 275 -18.73 13.58 3.29
CA TYR A 275 -18.29 14.98 3.40
C TYR A 275 -18.03 15.52 4.82
N VAL A 276 -18.47 14.84 5.88
CA VAL A 276 -18.21 15.27 7.27
C VAL A 276 -16.82 14.84 7.76
N ASN A 277 -16.29 13.76 7.20
CA ASN A 277 -14.99 13.16 7.58
C ASN A 277 -13.81 13.56 6.67
N LEU A 278 -13.92 14.68 5.95
CA LEU A 278 -12.86 15.17 5.08
C LEU A 278 -11.64 15.57 5.92
N TRP A 279 -10.47 15.01 5.64
CA TRP A 279 -9.26 15.19 6.46
C TRP A 279 -8.86 16.67 6.65
N TYR A 280 -9.11 17.53 5.65
CA TYR A 280 -8.79 18.96 5.69
C TYR A 280 -9.85 19.81 6.42
N ALA A 281 -11.09 19.35 6.51
CA ALA A 281 -12.19 20.06 7.18
C ALA A 281 -12.45 19.52 8.60
N LYS A 282 -11.94 18.33 8.89
CA LYS A 282 -12.19 17.58 10.11
C LYS A 282 -11.96 18.42 11.37
N ALA A 283 -10.80 19.07 11.49
CA ALA A 283 -10.48 19.83 12.69
C ALA A 283 -11.50 20.96 12.97
N VAL A 284 -11.94 21.68 11.93
CA VAL A 284 -12.97 22.72 12.06
C VAL A 284 -14.32 22.14 12.46
N ILE A 285 -14.75 21.05 11.82
CA ILE A 285 -16.03 20.37 12.12
C ILE A 285 -16.02 19.78 13.54
N ASP A 286 -14.88 19.23 13.96
CA ASP A 286 -14.71 18.63 15.28
C ASP A 286 -14.88 19.69 16.36
N HIS A 287 -14.22 20.84 16.22
CA HIS A 287 -14.28 21.92 17.19
C HIS A 287 -15.57 22.74 17.15
N SER A 288 -16.20 22.89 15.97
CA SER A 288 -17.42 23.71 15.84
C SER A 288 -18.68 22.99 16.31
N PHE A 289 -18.75 21.66 16.16
CA PHE A 289 -19.97 20.91 16.41
C PHE A 289 -19.74 19.59 17.15
N THR A 290 -18.78 18.78 16.72
CA THR A 290 -18.67 17.41 17.22
C THR A 290 -18.30 17.35 18.70
N HIS A 291 -17.33 18.15 19.14
CA HIS A 291 -16.86 18.14 20.51
C HIS A 291 -17.96 18.56 21.49
N ALA A 292 -18.74 19.58 21.15
CA ALA A 292 -19.89 20.02 21.94
C ALA A 292 -20.97 18.92 22.02
N LEU A 293 -21.28 18.27 20.89
CA LEU A 293 -22.24 17.17 20.86
C LEU A 293 -21.76 15.98 21.71
N GLN A 294 -20.49 15.59 21.60
CA GLN A 294 -19.93 14.47 22.37
C GLN A 294 -19.86 14.76 23.87
N GLU A 295 -19.50 15.98 24.26
CA GLU A 295 -19.47 16.39 25.67
C GLU A 295 -20.88 16.45 26.26
N ASN A 296 -21.88 16.89 25.49
CA ASN A 296 -23.29 16.91 25.92
C ASN A 296 -23.88 15.50 26.05
N LEU A 297 -23.57 14.59 25.11
CA LEU A 297 -24.06 13.21 25.13
C LEU A 297 -23.30 12.32 26.12
N SER A 298 -22.06 12.68 26.44
CA SER A 298 -21.19 11.96 27.37
C SER A 298 -20.34 12.95 28.15
N PRO A 299 -20.82 13.44 29.31
CA PRO A 299 -20.07 14.38 30.13
C PRO A 299 -18.66 13.87 30.48
N GLY A 300 -17.66 14.74 30.36
CA GLY A 300 -16.25 14.43 30.57
C GLY A 300 -15.56 13.70 29.41
N TYR A 301 -16.22 13.52 28.27
CA TYR A 301 -15.67 12.82 27.11
C TYR A 301 -14.36 13.47 26.62
N LEU A 302 -14.35 14.80 26.47
CA LEU A 302 -13.17 15.53 26.00
C LEU A 302 -12.02 15.44 27.01
N SER A 303 -12.32 15.44 28.31
CA SER A 303 -11.33 15.22 29.38
C SER A 303 -10.73 13.82 29.31
N ARG A 304 -11.56 12.76 29.16
CA ARG A 304 -11.09 11.38 28.97
C ARG A 304 -10.23 11.23 27.72
N MET A 305 -10.60 11.92 26.64
CA MET A 305 -9.83 11.92 25.39
C MET A 305 -8.46 12.57 25.56
N GLN A 306 -8.38 13.68 26.30
CA GLN A 306 -7.11 14.34 26.63
C GLN A 306 -6.25 13.48 27.56
N GLN A 307 -6.84 12.89 28.60
CA GLN A 307 -6.14 12.00 29.54
C GLN A 307 -5.59 10.75 28.86
N ARG A 308 -6.35 10.14 27.94
CA ARG A 308 -5.90 8.97 27.19
C ARG A 308 -4.68 9.30 26.33
N ALA A 309 -4.70 10.43 25.62
CA ALA A 309 -3.56 10.87 24.81
C ALA A 309 -2.29 11.04 25.68
N ARG A 310 -2.41 11.72 26.82
CA ARG A 310 -1.30 11.89 27.78
C ARG A 310 -0.82 10.55 28.34
N LYS A 311 -1.74 9.68 28.77
CA LYS A 311 -1.40 8.38 29.38
C LYS A 311 -0.76 7.43 28.37
N GLU A 312 -1.25 7.41 27.14
CA GLU A 312 -0.78 6.45 26.14
C GLU A 312 0.49 6.87 25.43
N TYR A 313 0.67 8.18 25.18
CA TYR A 313 1.73 8.68 24.31
C TYR A 313 2.53 9.83 24.92
N GLY A 314 2.22 10.27 26.15
CA GLY A 314 2.84 11.46 26.75
C GLY A 314 2.49 12.77 26.01
N GLN A 315 1.58 12.71 25.04
CA GLN A 315 1.35 13.80 24.10
C GLN A 315 0.32 14.80 24.62
N ASN A 316 0.47 16.06 24.19
CA ASN A 316 -0.49 17.13 24.40
C ASN A 316 -1.23 17.46 23.08
N TYR A 317 -2.04 18.53 23.12
CA TYR A 317 -2.80 19.01 21.97
C TYR A 317 -2.35 20.42 21.62
N TRP A 318 -2.06 20.65 20.33
CA TRP A 318 -1.83 21.99 19.78
C TRP A 318 -3.15 22.70 19.51
N TRP A 319 -4.22 21.95 19.26
CA TRP A 319 -5.59 22.45 19.31
C TRP A 319 -6.41 21.58 20.25
N ARG A 320 -6.66 22.11 21.45
CA ARG A 320 -7.30 21.34 22.52
C ARG A 320 -8.76 21.06 22.20
N PRO A 321 -9.27 19.83 22.42
CA PRO A 321 -10.66 19.50 22.15
C PRO A 321 -11.60 20.40 22.96
N GLY A 322 -12.55 21.03 22.28
CA GLY A 322 -13.49 22.01 22.86
C GLY A 322 -12.94 23.43 23.00
N ALA A 323 -11.67 23.67 22.67
CA ALA A 323 -11.09 25.01 22.67
C ALA A 323 -11.49 25.79 21.41
N SER A 324 -11.60 27.10 21.58
CA SER A 324 -11.86 28.05 20.50
C SER A 324 -10.66 28.15 19.54
N PHE A 325 -10.86 28.82 18.41
CA PHE A 325 -9.77 29.04 17.44
C PHE A 325 -8.64 29.91 18.02
N ASP A 326 -8.96 30.84 18.92
CA ASP A 326 -7.99 31.76 19.52
C ASP A 326 -7.04 31.09 20.52
N GLU A 327 -7.42 29.90 21.01
CA GLU A 327 -6.61 29.07 21.91
C GLU A 327 -5.71 28.08 21.16
N MET A 328 -5.74 28.11 19.83
CA MET A 328 -4.90 27.27 18.97
C MET A 328 -3.44 27.72 19.07
N ARG A 329 -2.54 26.76 19.29
CA ARG A 329 -1.10 26.98 19.23
C ARG A 329 -0.45 26.21 18.10
N ALA A 330 0.80 26.51 17.78
CA ALA A 330 1.57 25.70 16.87
C ALA A 330 1.81 24.27 17.45
N PRO A 331 1.86 23.24 16.59
CA PRO A 331 2.33 21.91 16.98
C PRO A 331 3.74 21.97 17.56
N ASP A 332 3.92 21.28 18.70
CA ASP A 332 5.25 21.16 19.30
C ASP A 332 6.05 20.08 18.60
N MET A 333 6.93 20.50 17.67
CA MET A 333 7.76 19.57 16.92
C MET A 333 8.88 18.95 17.78
N GLY A 334 9.23 19.56 18.92
CA GLY A 334 10.21 19.02 19.88
C GLY A 334 9.72 17.72 20.53
N ALA A 335 8.40 17.59 20.72
CA ALA A 335 7.78 16.37 21.23
C ALA A 335 8.09 15.13 20.36
N ALA A 336 8.35 15.30 19.06
CA ALA A 336 8.68 14.21 18.15
C ALA A 336 10.03 13.55 18.47
N ILE A 337 10.93 14.28 19.15
CA ILE A 337 12.27 13.82 19.56
C ILE A 337 12.39 13.67 21.09
N GLY A 338 11.27 13.67 21.81
CA GLY A 338 11.21 13.46 23.26
C GLY A 338 11.62 14.68 24.10
N GLN A 339 11.53 15.89 23.54
CA GLN A 339 11.82 17.16 24.24
C GLN A 339 10.58 17.83 24.80
#